data_AF-A0A3B0R3M5-F1
#
_entry.id   AF-A0A3B0R3M5-F1
#
_cell.length_a   1.000
_cell.length_b   1.000
_cell.length_c   1.000
_cell.angle_alpha   90.00
_cell.angle_beta   90.00
_cell.angle_gamma   90.00
#
_symmetry.space_group_name_H-M   'P 1'
#
loop_
_entity.id
_entity.type
_entity.pdbx_description
1 polymer ?
#
loop_
_entity_poly.entity_id
_entity_poly.type
_entity_poly.pdbx_seq_one_letter_code
_entity_poly.pdbx_strand_id
1 'polypeptide(L)' 'MAHSDDVKSASQASNNFEYKKELAFQLVKRFGMTAARQTCIQNKWDEVLKAVDSVRVH' A
#
# COMPACT_ATOMS: atom_id res chain seq x y z
N MET A 1 -12.36 -19.92 -28.62
CA MET A 1 -12.46 -18.67 -27.83
C MET A 1 -12.16 -19.01 -26.38
N ALA A 2 -10.93 -18.81 -25.89
CA ALA A 2 -10.60 -18.84 -24.46
C ALA A 2 -9.14 -18.37 -24.26
N HIS A 3 -8.96 -17.36 -23.41
CA HIS A 3 -7.74 -16.92 -22.70
C HIS A 3 -7.65 -15.39 -22.67
N SER A 4 -8.39 -14.71 -21.79
CA SER A 4 -8.19 -13.27 -21.52
C SER A 4 -8.66 -12.83 -20.13
N ASP A 5 -8.51 -13.67 -19.09
CA ASP A 5 -8.94 -13.31 -17.72
C ASP A 5 -7.82 -13.13 -16.69
N ASP A 6 -6.56 -13.41 -17.03
CA ASP A 6 -5.47 -13.37 -16.02
C ASP A 6 -4.74 -12.01 -15.91
N VAL A 7 -4.76 -11.18 -16.97
CA VAL A 7 -3.94 -9.95 -17.04
C VAL A 7 -4.59 -8.74 -16.32
N LYS A 8 -5.92 -8.77 -16.10
CA LYS A 8 -6.63 -7.67 -15.43
C LYS A 8 -6.40 -7.64 -13.92
N SER A 9 -6.23 -8.79 -13.27
CA SER A 9 -6.08 -8.88 -11.81
C SER A 9 -4.79 -8.24 -11.30
N ALA A 10 -3.67 -8.45 -12.00
CA ALA A 10 -2.39 -7.84 -11.62
C ALA A 10 -2.40 -6.31 -11.73
N SER A 11 -3.06 -5.78 -12.76
CA SER A 11 -3.17 -4.34 -13.05
C SER A 11 -4.05 -3.60 -12.02
N GLN A 12 -5.09 -4.28 -11.52
CA GLN A 12 -6.00 -3.72 -10.53
C GLN A 12 -5.40 -3.79 -9.11
N ALA A 13 -4.60 -4.83 -8.82
CA ALA A 13 -3.84 -4.95 -7.58
C ALA A 13 -2.72 -3.89 -7.49
N SER A 14 -1.98 -3.65 -8.58
CA SER A 14 -0.90 -2.65 -8.62
C SER A 14 -1.41 -1.21 -8.51
N ASN A 15 -2.53 -0.87 -9.15
CA ASN A 15 -3.16 0.44 -8.98
C ASN A 15 -3.64 0.68 -7.54
N ASN A 16 -4.18 -0.37 -6.89
CA ASN A 16 -4.56 -0.29 -5.49
C ASN A 16 -3.36 -0.14 -4.56
N PHE A 17 -2.22 -0.75 -4.88
CA PHE A 17 -1.00 -0.65 -4.08
C PHE A 17 -0.43 0.77 -4.08
N GLU A 18 -0.22 1.37 -5.26
CA GLU A 18 0.35 2.72 -5.39
C GLU A 18 -0.55 3.77 -4.71
N TYR A 19 -1.87 3.65 -4.86
CA TYR A 19 -2.82 4.51 -4.15
C TYR A 19 -2.71 4.39 -2.62
N LYS A 20 -2.74 3.16 -2.10
CA LYS A 20 -2.65 2.91 -0.65
C LYS A 20 -1.29 3.37 -0.09
N LYS A 21 -0.22 3.20 -0.86
CA LYS A 21 1.12 3.67 -0.54
C LYS A 21 1.18 5.19 -0.45
N GLU A 22 0.70 5.91 -1.45
CA GLU A 22 0.64 7.37 -1.43
C GLU A 22 -0.17 7.87 -0.22
N LEU A 23 -1.33 7.27 0.03
CA LEU A 23 -2.15 7.59 1.20
C LEU A 23 -1.40 7.34 2.52
N ALA A 24 -0.70 6.21 2.64
CA ALA A 24 0.12 5.93 3.82
C ALA A 24 1.26 6.94 4.00
N PHE A 25 1.93 7.36 2.92
CA PHE A 25 2.95 8.42 2.97
C PHE A 25 2.36 9.77 3.40
N GLN A 26 1.17 10.12 2.95
CA GLN A 26 0.48 11.33 3.41
C GLN A 26 0.13 11.26 4.90
N LEU A 27 -0.26 10.07 5.40
CA LEU A 27 -0.47 9.84 6.82
C LEU A 27 0.83 9.99 7.62
N VAL A 28 1.96 9.48 7.11
CA VAL A 28 3.28 9.69 7.74
C VAL A 28 3.59 11.18 7.82
N LYS A 29 3.39 11.93 6.74
CA LYS A 29 3.66 13.37 6.69
C LYS A 29 2.77 14.20 7.62
N ARG A 30 1.49 13.85 7.77
CA ARG A 30 0.52 14.62 8.57
C ARG A 30 0.45 14.22 10.03
N PHE A 31 0.55 12.92 10.32
CA PHE A 31 0.29 12.35 11.65
C PHE A 31 1.46 11.55 12.20
N GLY A 32 2.53 11.38 11.42
CA GLY A 32 3.71 10.62 11.81
C GLY A 32 3.61 9.12 11.49
N MET A 33 4.76 8.45 11.65
CA MET A 33 4.96 7.05 11.26
C MET A 33 4.00 6.09 11.98
N THR A 34 3.71 6.34 13.27
CA THR A 34 2.87 5.48 14.10
C THR A 34 1.42 5.44 13.59
N ALA A 35 0.87 6.59 13.24
CA ALA A 35 -0.48 6.70 12.71
C ALA A 35 -0.62 5.97 11.36
N ALA A 36 0.35 6.17 10.45
CA ALA A 36 0.36 5.48 9.17
C ALA A 36 0.45 3.95 9.34
N ARG A 37 1.30 3.45 10.25
CA ARG A 37 1.40 2.01 10.56
C ARG A 37 0.08 1.45 11.08
N GLN A 38 -0.55 2.13 12.04
CA GLN A 38 -1.84 1.69 12.59
C GLN A 38 -2.92 1.61 11.51
N THR A 39 -3.00 2.61 10.62
CA THR A 39 -3.94 2.58 9.49
C THR A 39 -3.65 1.41 8.54
N CYS A 40 -2.38 1.13 8.23
CA CYS A 40 -2.02 0.00 7.39
C CYS A 40 -2.40 -1.34 8.04
N ILE A 41 -2.18 -1.51 9.35
CA ILE A 41 -2.56 -2.72 10.09
C ILE A 41 -4.09 -2.90 10.11
N GLN A 42 -4.84 -1.84 10.42
CA GLN A 42 -6.31 -1.89 10.47
C GLN A 42 -6.93 -2.25 9.11
N ASN A 43 -6.34 -1.77 8.02
CA ASN A 43 -6.83 -2.02 6.67
C ASN A 43 -6.20 -3.25 5.99
N LYS A 44 -5.36 -4.02 6.70
CA LYS A 44 -4.61 -5.16 6.15
C LYS A 44 -3.82 -4.81 4.89
N TRP A 45 -3.15 -3.66 4.91
CA TRP A 45 -2.25 -3.23 3.83
C TRP A 45 -0.83 -3.72 4.08
N ASP A 46 -0.63 -5.03 4.23
CA ASP A 46 0.66 -5.63 4.60
C ASP A 46 1.80 -5.24 3.64
N GLU A 47 1.52 -5.16 2.34
CA GLU A 47 2.50 -4.74 1.32
C GLU A 47 2.90 -3.28 1.49
N VAL A 48 1.94 -2.41 1.82
CA VAL A 48 2.19 -0.98 2.04
C VAL A 48 2.87 -0.76 3.39
N LEU A 49 2.51 -1.54 4.41
CA LEU A 49 3.17 -1.53 5.71
C LEU A 49 4.66 -1.85 5.56
N LYS A 50 5.02 -2.86 4.76
CA LYS A 50 6.42 -3.16 4.43
C LYS A 50 7.11 -1.99 3.73
N ALA A 51 6.43 -1.31 2.80
CA ALA A 51 6.98 -0.16 2.09
C ALA A 51 7.20 1.03 3.03
N VAL A 52 6.23 1.34 3.91
CA VAL A 52 6.35 2.38 4.95
C VAL A 52 7.47 2.05 5.92
N ASP A 53 7.58 0.80 6.36
CA ASP A 53 8.62 0.36 7.29
C ASP A 53 10.02 0.43 6.70
N SER A 54 10.16 0.14 5.40
CA SER A 54 11.42 0.26 4.67
C SER A 54 11.95 1.69 4.57
N VAL A 55 11.12 2.72 4.79
CA VAL A 55 11.57 4.11 4.86
C VAL A 55 12.34 4.40 6.15
N ARG A 56 12.17 3.56 7.19
CA ARG A 56 12.82 3.70 8.50
C ARG A 56 14.25 3.12 8.50
N VAL A 57 15.05 3.48 7.51
CA VAL A 57 16.50 3.27 7.51
C VAL A 57 17.16 4.64 7.70
N HIS A 58 17.18 5.10 8.95
CA HIS A 58 18.11 6.10 9.50
C HIS A 58 18.13 5.92 11.02
#